data_AF-A0A7C1Y4F9-F1
#
_entry.id   AF-A0A7C1Y4F9-F1
#
_cell.length_a   1.000
_cell.length_b   1.000
_cell.length_c   1.000
_cell.angle_alpha   90.00
_cell.angle_beta   90.00
_cell.angle_gamma   90.00
#
_symmetry.space_group_name_H-M   'P 1'
#
loop_
_entity.id
_entity.type
_entity.pdbx_description
1 polymer ?
#
loop_
_entity_poly.entity_id
_entity_poly.type
_entity_poly.pdbx_seq_one_letter_code
_entity_poly.pdbx_strand_id
1 'polypeptide(L)' 'MYNRSLFIMTLVLASLSFAEQSEPLVLFDFAGSFDVNSVQTSDASVALARPGALRIEIGHEKKWPGITLKAPKGKWD' A
#
# COMPACT_ATOMS: atom_id res chain seq x y z
N MET A 1 51.58 -40.20 1.07
CA MET A 1 51.00 -40.31 2.44
C MET A 1 51.45 -39.10 3.24
N TYR A 2 50.58 -38.09 3.40
CA TYR A 2 50.71 -37.02 4.38
C TYR A 2 49.31 -36.74 4.95
N ASN A 3 49.11 -37.29 6.14
CA ASN A 3 48.29 -36.93 7.29
C ASN A 3 46.97 -36.17 7.08
N ARG A 4 45.91 -36.96 7.29
CA ARG A 4 44.54 -36.59 7.68
C ARG A 4 44.59 -35.95 9.07
N SER A 5 44.52 -34.63 9.20
CA SER A 5 43.96 -33.99 10.39
C SER A 5 43.71 -32.51 10.16
N LEU A 6 42.50 -32.11 10.54
CA LEU A 6 42.19 -30.79 11.08
C LEU A 6 42.22 -29.62 10.09
N PHE A 7 41.10 -29.37 9.41
CA PHE A 7 40.59 -28.01 9.18
C PHE A 7 39.11 -28.08 8.76
N ILE A 8 38.27 -28.69 9.61
CA ILE A 8 36.83 -28.42 9.57
C ILE A 8 36.66 -27.03 10.21
N MET A 9 36.93 -26.00 9.41
CA MET A 9 36.63 -24.63 9.78
C MET A 9 35.13 -24.46 9.62
N THR A 10 34.42 -24.65 10.73
CA THR A 10 32.98 -24.46 10.87
C THR A 10 32.63 -23.06 10.40
N LEU A 11 32.15 -22.93 9.15
CA LEU A 11 31.59 -21.70 8.63
C LEU A 11 30.23 -21.52 9.32
N VAL A 12 30.24 -20.79 10.44
CA VAL A 12 29.01 -20.36 11.11
C VAL A 12 28.28 -19.42 10.15
N LEU A 13 27.30 -19.96 9.42
CA LEU A 13 26.33 -19.19 8.67
C LEU A 13 25.53 -18.38 9.70
N ALA A 14 25.96 -17.15 9.96
CA ALA A 14 25.13 -16.18 10.65
C ALA A 14 23.91 -15.95 9.74
N SER A 15 22.78 -16.56 10.12
CA SER A 15 21.47 -16.27 9.56
C SER A 15 21.10 -14.84 9.92
N LEU A 16 21.61 -13.89 9.13
CA LEU A 16 21.07 -12.55 9.03
C LEU A 16 19.60 -12.72 8.63
N SER A 17 18.73 -12.64 9.63
CA SER A 17 17.30 -12.54 9.40
C SER A 17 17.09 -11.20 8.72
N PHE A 18 17.10 -11.20 7.38
CA PHE A 18 16.64 -10.08 6.60
C PHE A 18 15.14 -9.99 6.89
N ALA A 19 14.74 -9.05 7.75
CA ALA A 19 13.34 -8.68 7.82
C ALA A 19 12.99 -8.17 6.41
N GLU A 20 12.12 -8.91 5.71
CA GLU A 20 11.61 -8.49 4.42
C GLU A 20 10.77 -7.24 4.66
N GLN A 21 11.42 -6.08 4.51
CA GLN A 21 10.75 -4.81 4.64
C GLN A 21 9.95 -4.62 3.36
N SER A 22 8.72 -5.12 3.36
CA SER A 22 7.82 -4.98 2.23
C SER A 22 7.64 -3.49 1.94
N GLU A 23 7.96 -3.09 0.71
CA GLU A 23 7.70 -1.74 0.25
C GLU A 23 6.21 -1.42 0.42
N PRO A 24 5.84 -0.22 0.90
CA PRO A 24 4.45 0.16 1.04
C PRO A 24 3.70 0.02 -0.28
N LEU A 25 2.60 -0.74 -0.27
CA LEU A 25 1.73 -0.87 -1.43
C LEU A 25 0.85 0.38 -1.56
N VAL A 26 1.07 1.17 -2.60
CA VAL A 26 0.20 2.30 -2.94
C VAL A 26 -1.13 1.77 -3.51
N LEU A 27 -2.22 2.02 -2.80
CA LEU A 27 -3.56 1.61 -3.22
C LEU A 27 -4.23 2.64 -4.13
N PHE A 28 -4.01 3.93 -3.85
CA PHE A 28 -4.51 5.04 -4.63
C PHE A 28 -3.43 6.11 -4.73
N ASP A 29 -3.06 6.46 -5.96
CA ASP A 29 -2.13 7.55 -6.23
C ASP A 29 -2.88 8.79 -6.71
N PHE A 30 -3.25 9.67 -5.77
CA PHE A 30 -3.94 10.92 -6.07
C PHE A 30 -3.04 12.00 -6.69
N ALA A 31 -1.72 11.76 -6.81
CA ALA A 31 -0.81 12.64 -7.54
C ALA A 31 -0.64 12.23 -9.00
N GLY A 32 -0.87 10.95 -9.30
CA GLY A 32 -0.78 10.37 -10.64
C GLY A 32 -2.11 10.35 -11.39
N SER A 33 -2.37 9.26 -12.11
CA SER A 33 -3.54 9.11 -13.00
C SER A 33 -4.80 8.60 -12.29
N PHE A 34 -5.04 9.02 -11.05
CA PHE A 34 -6.26 8.63 -10.34
C PHE A 34 -7.51 9.24 -11.00
N ASP A 35 -8.43 8.38 -11.42
CA ASP A 35 -9.73 8.80 -11.95
C ASP A 35 -10.70 9.12 -10.81
N VAL A 36 -10.87 10.42 -10.54
CA VAL A 36 -11.80 10.91 -9.52
C VAL A 36 -13.25 10.48 -9.79
N ASN A 37 -13.63 10.22 -11.04
CA ASN A 37 -14.98 9.78 -11.39
C ASN A 37 -15.26 8.32 -10.99
N SER A 38 -14.23 7.56 -10.64
CA SER A 38 -14.39 6.20 -10.12
C SER A 38 -14.92 6.16 -8.68
N VAL A 39 -14.84 7.28 -7.96
CA VAL A 39 -15.31 7.42 -6.58
C VAL A 39 -16.83 7.54 -6.56
N GLN A 40 -17.49 6.67 -5.82
CA GLN A 40 -18.92 6.79 -5.59
C GLN A 40 -19.15 7.76 -4.44
N THR A 41 -20.11 8.67 -4.59
CA THR A 41 -20.49 9.61 -3.54
C THR A 41 -21.94 9.40 -3.11
N SER A 42 -22.22 9.73 -1.85
CA SER A 42 -23.56 9.82 -1.31
C SER A 42 -23.64 11.08 -0.48
N ASP A 43 -24.35 12.11 -0.97
CA ASP A 43 -24.40 13.44 -0.33
C ASP A 43 -23.00 13.99 0.00
N ALA A 44 -22.12 13.89 -1.00
CA ALA A 44 -20.76 14.38 -0.93
C ALA A 44 -20.27 14.74 -2.35
N SER A 45 -19.32 15.66 -2.43
CA SER A 45 -18.56 15.97 -3.64
C SER A 45 -17.10 15.57 -3.45
N VAL A 46 -16.42 15.27 -4.56
CA VAL A 46 -14.99 14.91 -4.56
C VAL A 46 -14.26 15.66 -5.66
N ALA A 47 -13.03 16.07 -5.36
CA ALA A 47 -12.14 16.72 -6.32
C ALA A 47 -10.68 16.42 -5.97
N LEU A 48 -9.81 16.35 -6.98
CA LEU A 48 -8.37 16.43 -6.77
C LEU A 48 -8.03 17.89 -6.40
N ALA A 49 -7.37 18.09 -5.25
CA ALA A 49 -7.04 19.42 -4.77
C ALA A 49 -5.60 19.80 -5.13
N ARG A 50 -4.65 19.40 -4.30
CA ARG A 50 -3.21 19.55 -4.53
C ARG A 50 -2.64 18.18 -4.92
N PRO A 51 -1.44 18.09 -5.52
CA PRO A 51 -0.83 16.80 -5.86
C PRO A 51 -0.85 15.85 -4.65
N GLY A 52 -1.43 14.66 -4.82
CA GLY A 52 -1.52 13.66 -3.77
C GLY A 52 -2.70 13.82 -2.80
N ALA A 53 -3.62 14.77 -3.03
CA ALA A 53 -4.74 15.03 -2.13
C ALA A 53 -6.11 14.95 -2.82
N LEU A 54 -6.97 14.08 -2.29
CA LEU A 54 -8.41 14.04 -2.59
C LEU A 54 -9.17 14.91 -1.58
N ARG A 55 -9.84 15.97 -2.07
CA ARG A 55 -10.76 16.78 -1.28
C ARG A 55 -12.15 16.15 -1.31
N ILE A 56 -12.76 16.08 -0.15
CA ILE A 56 -14.13 15.60 0.05
C ILE A 56 -14.91 16.73 0.71
N GLU A 57 -16.05 17.09 0.14
CA GLU A 57 -17.00 17.98 0.79
C GLU A 57 -18.24 17.18 1.14
N ILE A 58 -18.55 17.13 2.43
CA ILE A 58 -19.66 16.35 2.98
C ILE A 58 -20.89 17.23 3.03
N GLY A 59 -22.00 16.72 2.49
CA GLY A 59 -23.31 17.33 2.62
C GLY A 59 -23.98 17.00 3.96
N HIS A 60 -25.19 17.53 4.15
CA HIS A 60 -25.93 17.42 5.41
C HIS A 60 -27.39 16.96 5.21
N GLU A 61 -27.75 16.50 4.01
CA GLU A 61 -29.10 16.06 3.66
C GLU A 61 -29.34 14.60 4.03
N LYS A 62 -28.32 13.75 3.86
CA LYS A 62 -28.41 12.33 4.18
C LYS A 62 -27.94 12.04 5.59
N LYS A 63 -28.55 11.02 6.20
CA LYS A 63 -28.12 10.47 7.50
C LYS A 63 -26.67 9.97 7.49
N TRP A 64 -26.21 9.49 6.33
CA TRP A 64 -24.86 8.93 6.14
C TRP A 64 -24.25 9.49 4.86
N PRO A 65 -23.69 10.70 4.90
CA PRO A 65 -22.98 11.26 3.78
C PRO A 65 -21.56 10.68 3.71
N GLY A 66 -20.98 10.57 2.53
CA GLY A 66 -19.64 10.04 2.36
C GLY A 66 -19.29 9.60 0.95
N ILE A 67 -18.15 8.93 0.86
CA ILE A 67 -17.59 8.43 -0.39
C ILE A 67 -17.26 6.94 -0.26
N THR A 68 -17.13 6.26 -1.40
CA THR A 68 -16.65 4.88 -1.47
C THR A 68 -15.51 4.79 -2.49
N LEU A 69 -14.34 4.36 -2.02
CA LEU A 69 -13.20 3.98 -2.84
C LEU A 69 -13.26 2.48 -3.11
N LYS A 70 -13.46 2.08 -4.37
CA LYS A 70 -13.47 0.68 -4.77
C LYS A 70 -12.06 0.11 -4.75
N ALA A 71 -11.93 -1.17 -4.42
CA ALA A 71 -10.66 -1.87 -4.55
C ALA A 71 -10.13 -1.74 -5.98
N PRO A 72 -8.87 -1.30 -6.19
CA PRO A 72 -8.30 -1.17 -7.53
C PRO A 72 -8.32 -2.48 -8.33
N LYS A 73 -8.27 -3.63 -7.64
CA LYS A 73 -8.30 -4.98 -8.22
C LYS A 73 -9.65 -5.69 -8.06
N GLY A 74 -10.73 -4.93 -7.83
CA GLY A 74 -12.11 -5.43 -7.76
C GLY A 74 -12.53 -5.97 -6.39
N LYS A 75 -11.64 -6.60 -5.62
CA LYS A 75 -11.87 -7.00 -4.23
C LYS A 75 -10.64 -6.73 -3.36
N TRP A 76 -10.89 -6.53 -2.07
CA TRP A 76 -9.88 -6.63 -1.04
C TRP A 76 -9.76 -8.10 -0.63
N ASP A 77 -8.54 -8.60 -0.52
CA ASP A 77 -8.22 -9.87 0.13
C ASP A 77 -7.78 -9.54 1.56
#